data_AF-A0A1A9N2E4-F1
#
_entry.id   AF-A0A1A9N2E4-F1
#
_cell.length_a   1.000
_cell.length_b   1.000
_cell.length_c   1.000
_cell.angle_alpha   90.00
_cell.angle_beta   90.00
_cell.angle_gamma   90.00
#
_symmetry.space_group_name_H-M   'P 1'
#
loop_
_entity.id
_entity.type
_entity.pdbx_description
1 polymer ?
#
loop_
_entity_poly.entity_id
_entity_poly.type
_entity_poly.pdbx_seq_one_letter_code
_entity_poly.pdbx_strand_id
1 'polypeptide(L)'
;MCYPNWKEEEEAARRKVEEDTFVTLMRGNQFAWALNIPTGSAREIQLTLANKCTVTGANAEILHFSQEPLANLADPGQRMAFVMRAAARFDELLHNPLQKYDVENSLYVLAHPR
;
A
#
# COMPACT_ATOMS: atom_id res chain seq x y z
N MET A 1 43.01 21.19 -3.70
CA MET A 1 42.20 20.94 -4.91
C MET A 1 41.04 20.05 -4.47
N CYS A 2 39.83 20.61 -4.34
CA CYS A 2 38.64 19.87 -3.91
C CYS A 2 38.02 19.19 -5.14
N TYR A 3 37.82 17.88 -5.08
CA TYR A 3 37.08 17.16 -6.11
C TYR A 3 35.57 17.25 -5.81
N PRO A 4 34.71 17.45 -6.82
CA PRO A 4 33.26 17.50 -6.61
C PRO A 4 32.72 16.10 -6.30
N ASN A 5 31.58 16.04 -5.62
CA ASN A 5 30.91 14.81 -5.17
C ASN A 5 30.03 14.17 -6.27
N TRP A 6 30.43 14.26 -7.54
CA TRP A 6 29.64 13.89 -8.73
C TRP A 6 28.94 12.53 -8.66
N LYS A 7 29.51 11.56 -7.94
CA LYS A 7 28.89 10.24 -7.72
C LYS A 7 27.61 10.31 -6.88
N GLU A 8 27.60 11.15 -5.83
CA GLU A 8 26.40 11.37 -5.00
C GLU A 8 25.30 12.09 -5.78
N GLU A 9 25.69 13.04 -6.64
CA GLU A 9 24.77 13.75 -7.54
C GLU A 9 24.14 12.80 -8.57
N GLU A 10 24.93 11.89 -9.15
CA GLU A 10 24.43 10.88 -10.08
C GLU A 10 23.46 9.91 -9.39
N GLU A 11 23.78 9.42 -8.19
CA GLU A 11 22.88 8.57 -7.41
C GLU A 11 21.59 9.30 -6.99
N ALA A 12 21.67 10.59 -6.65
CA ALA A 12 20.51 11.41 -6.37
C ALA A 12 19.63 11.61 -7.62
N ALA A 13 20.24 11.88 -8.77
CA ALA A 13 19.54 12.02 -10.04
C ALA A 13 18.84 10.71 -10.46
N ARG A 14 19.54 9.57 -10.34
CA ARG A 14 18.96 8.25 -10.62
C ARG A 14 17.77 7.96 -9.70
N ARG A 15 17.88 8.24 -8.40
CA ARG A 15 16.78 8.10 -7.45
C ARG A 15 15.57 8.97 -7.81
N LYS A 16 15.81 10.21 -8.23
CA LYS A 16 14.73 11.11 -8.65
C LYS A 16 14.01 10.59 -9.89
N VAL A 17 14.74 10.10 -10.89
CA VAL A 17 14.14 9.51 -12.10
C VAL A 17 13.32 8.27 -11.77
N GLU A 18 13.81 7.42 -10.86
CA GLU A 18 13.08 6.25 -10.39
C GLU A 18 11.80 6.65 -9.65
N GLU A 19 11.86 7.67 -8.79
CA GLU A 19 10.71 8.25 -8.10
C GLU A 19 9.68 8.82 -9.08
N ASP A 20 10.10 9.64 -10.06
CA ASP A 20 9.23 10.24 -11.06
C ASP A 20 8.56 9.17 -11.94
N THR A 21 9.28 8.09 -12.25
CA THR A 21 8.74 6.94 -12.98
C THR A 21 7.68 6.22 -12.15
N PHE A 22 7.98 5.94 -10.87
CA PHE A 22 7.02 5.35 -9.95
C PHE A 22 5.75 6.19 -9.82
N VAL A 23 5.88 7.51 -9.62
CA VAL A 23 4.75 8.46 -9.54
C VAL A 23 3.89 8.38 -10.80
N THR A 24 4.52 8.37 -11.97
CA THR A 24 3.81 8.30 -13.26
C THR A 24 3.04 7.00 -13.41
N LEU A 25 3.65 5.86 -13.07
CA LEU A 25 3.02 4.54 -13.15
C LEU A 25 1.83 4.43 -12.19
N MET A 26 1.98 4.89 -10.95
CA MET A 26 0.92 4.84 -9.95
C MET A 26 -0.29 5.69 -10.36
N ARG A 27 -0.06 6.89 -10.89
CA ARG A 27 -1.13 7.76 -11.39
C ARG A 27 -1.81 7.17 -12.63
N GLY A 28 -1.03 6.60 -13.54
CA GLY A 28 -1.56 5.90 -14.72
C GLY A 28 -2.45 4.72 -14.35
N ASN A 29 -2.03 3.89 -13.39
CA ASN A 29 -2.84 2.80 -12.86
C ASN A 29 -4.16 3.31 -12.27
N GLN A 30 -4.10 4.31 -11.38
CA GLN A 30 -5.30 4.87 -10.73
C GLN A 30 -6.30 5.41 -11.75
N PHE A 31 -5.83 6.23 -12.68
CA PHE A 31 -6.68 6.84 -13.71
C PHE A 31 -7.35 5.78 -14.58
N ALA A 32 -6.56 4.80 -15.06
CA ALA A 32 -7.07 3.73 -15.91
C ALA A 32 -8.07 2.83 -15.18
N TRP A 33 -7.80 2.47 -13.93
CA TRP A 33 -8.72 1.67 -13.13
C TRP A 33 -10.02 2.42 -12.83
N ALA A 34 -9.95 3.65 -12.32
CA ALA A 34 -11.13 4.44 -11.93
C ALA A 34 -12.07 4.75 -13.11
N LEU A 35 -11.52 4.86 -14.32
CA LEU A 35 -12.30 5.11 -15.54
C LEU A 35 -12.61 3.85 -16.36
N ASN A 36 -12.30 2.65 -15.84
CA ASN A 36 -12.48 1.38 -16.54
C ASN A 36 -11.82 1.33 -17.94
N ILE A 37 -10.66 1.97 -18.10
CA ILE A 37 -9.88 1.93 -19.33
C ILE A 37 -9.28 0.52 -19.47
N PRO A 38 -9.49 -0.18 -20.60
CA PRO A 38 -9.08 -1.57 -20.78
C PRO A 38 -7.57 -1.69 -21.06
N THR A 39 -6.73 -1.35 -20.09
CA THR A 39 -5.28 -1.47 -20.17
C THR A 39 -4.80 -2.91 -20.00
N GLY A 40 -5.66 -3.80 -19.48
CA GLY A 40 -5.31 -5.17 -19.09
C GLY A 40 -4.42 -5.27 -17.84
N SER A 41 -3.83 -4.14 -17.43
CA SER A 41 -2.84 -4.07 -16.35
C SER A 41 -3.20 -3.12 -15.20
N ALA A 42 -4.23 -2.30 -15.33
CA ALA A 42 -4.70 -1.47 -14.23
C ALA A 42 -5.47 -2.30 -13.20
N ARG A 43 -5.20 -2.08 -11.91
CA ARG A 43 -5.88 -2.72 -10.78
C ARG A 43 -6.23 -1.72 -9.71
N GLU A 44 -7.26 -2.05 -8.94
CA GLU A 44 -7.59 -1.34 -7.71
C GLU A 44 -6.42 -1.37 -6.74
N ILE A 45 -6.16 -0.23 -6.11
CA ILE A 45 -5.24 -0.14 -4.98
C ILE A 45 -6.05 -0.39 -3.71
N GLN A 46 -5.68 -1.43 -2.97
CA GLN A 46 -6.36 -1.84 -1.75
C GLN A 46 -5.38 -2.41 -0.72
N LEU A 47 -5.80 -2.41 0.54
CA LEU A 47 -5.13 -3.11 1.63
C LEU A 47 -6.08 -4.16 2.19
N THR A 48 -5.60 -5.39 2.34
CA THR A 48 -6.39 -6.51 2.87
C THR A 48 -5.92 -6.86 4.27
N LEU A 49 -6.85 -6.99 5.22
CA LEU A 49 -6.58 -7.47 6.57
C LEU A 49 -6.45 -9.00 6.55
N ALA A 50 -5.21 -9.49 6.53
CA ALA A 50 -4.91 -10.92 6.39
C ALA A 50 -5.55 -11.80 7.49
N ASN A 51 -5.71 -11.27 8.71
CA ASN A 51 -6.33 -11.97 9.83
C ASN A 51 -7.86 -12.14 9.68
N LYS A 52 -8.49 -11.48 8.71
CA LYS A 52 -9.91 -11.60 8.38
C LYS A 52 -10.16 -12.36 7.07
N CYS A 53 -9.12 -12.91 6.46
CA CYS A 53 -9.28 -13.77 5.30
C CYS A 53 -9.91 -15.11 5.70
N THR A 54 -11.02 -15.47 5.04
CA THR A 54 -11.49 -16.85 5.04
C THR A 54 -10.60 -17.70 4.14
N VAL A 55 -10.63 -19.03 4.28
CA VAL A 55 -9.89 -19.97 3.42
C VAL A 55 -10.19 -19.75 1.93
N THR A 56 -11.37 -19.22 1.60
CA THR A 56 -11.81 -18.89 0.24
C THR A 56 -11.49 -17.45 -0.18
N GLY A 57 -11.00 -16.60 0.73
CA GLY A 57 -10.79 -15.17 0.52
C GLY A 57 -12.08 -14.34 0.40
N ALA A 58 -13.26 -14.96 0.45
CA ALA A 58 -14.54 -14.33 0.12
C ALA A 58 -14.98 -13.23 1.11
N ASN A 59 -14.56 -13.31 2.39
CA ASN A 59 -14.95 -12.35 3.43
C ASN A 59 -13.76 -11.56 3.98
N ALA A 60 -12.68 -11.43 3.19
CA ALA A 60 -11.55 -10.63 3.61
C ALA A 60 -11.98 -9.17 3.80
N GLU A 61 -11.54 -8.56 4.89
CA GLU A 61 -11.76 -7.15 5.11
C GLU A 61 -10.79 -6.34 4.24
N ILE A 62 -11.34 -5.50 3.36
CA ILE A 62 -10.60 -4.74 2.37
C ILE A 62 -10.79 -3.25 2.64
N LEU A 63 -9.67 -2.54 2.76
CA LEU A 63 -9.63 -1.09 2.75
C LEU A 63 -9.26 -0.62 1.35
N HIS A 64 -10.22 0.02 0.69
CA HIS A 64 -10.03 0.56 -0.64
C HIS A 64 -9.32 1.91 -0.59
N PHE A 65 -8.45 2.15 -1.57
CA PHE A 65 -8.00 3.51 -1.87
C PHE A 65 -9.15 4.32 -2.51
N SER A 66 -8.93 5.61 -2.77
CA SER A 66 -9.94 6.46 -3.42
C SER A 66 -10.32 5.91 -4.80
N GLN A 67 -11.60 6.02 -5.17
CA GLN A 67 -12.11 5.74 -6.52
C GLN A 67 -11.98 6.94 -7.46
N GLU A 68 -11.47 8.08 -6.99
CA GLU A 68 -11.31 9.26 -7.83
C GLU A 68 -10.18 9.05 -8.87
N PRO A 69 -10.40 9.38 -10.16
CA PRO A 69 -9.40 9.20 -11.21
C PRO A 69 -8.09 9.98 -10.99
N LEU A 70 -8.16 11.08 -10.24
CA LEU A 70 -7.02 11.95 -9.94
C LEU A 70 -6.38 11.69 -8.58
N ALA A 71 -6.87 10.70 -7.83
CA ALA A 71 -6.21 10.28 -6.60
C ALA A 71 -4.78 9.80 -6.89
N ASN A 72 -3.89 9.95 -5.92
CA ASN A 72 -2.47 9.70 -6.15
C ASN A 72 -1.83 9.06 -4.91
N LEU A 73 -1.66 7.73 -4.93
CA LEU A 73 -0.95 7.04 -3.86
C LEU A 73 0.57 7.39 -3.82
N ALA A 74 1.13 7.93 -4.90
CA ALA A 74 2.51 8.39 -4.87
C ALA A 74 2.66 9.72 -4.10
N ASP A 75 1.58 10.50 -3.93
CA ASP A 75 1.55 11.65 -3.04
C ASP A 75 1.73 11.20 -1.57
N PRO A 76 2.75 11.69 -0.84
CA PRO A 76 3.00 11.27 0.53
C PRO A 76 1.84 11.53 1.49
N GLY A 77 1.08 12.62 1.29
CA GLY A 77 -0.07 12.97 2.12
C GLY A 77 -1.22 11.99 1.96
N GLN A 78 -1.63 11.73 0.71
CA GLN A 78 -2.67 10.75 0.40
C GLN A 78 -2.25 9.34 0.79
N ARG A 79 -0.99 8.97 0.55
CA ARG A 79 -0.42 7.68 0.97
C ARG A 79 -0.52 7.50 2.48
N MET A 80 -0.04 8.49 3.24
CA MET A 80 -0.04 8.38 4.70
C MET A 80 -1.46 8.38 5.25
N ALA A 81 -2.38 9.18 4.70
CA ALA A 81 -3.78 9.12 5.08
C ALA A 81 -4.40 7.73 4.85
N PHE A 82 -4.08 7.08 3.73
CA PHE A 82 -4.53 5.71 3.45
C PHE A 82 -3.92 4.69 4.43
N VAL A 83 -2.61 4.77 4.67
CA VAL A 83 -1.92 3.88 5.62
C VAL A 83 -2.45 4.05 7.04
N MET A 84 -2.71 5.29 7.48
CA MET A 84 -3.25 5.55 8.80
C MET A 84 -4.68 5.04 8.98
N ARG A 85 -5.50 5.01 7.92
CA ARG A 85 -6.81 4.33 7.95
C ARG A 85 -6.64 2.82 8.17
N ALA A 86 -5.66 2.19 7.53
CA ALA A 86 -5.39 0.77 7.75
C ALA A 86 -4.84 0.50 9.16
N ALA A 87 -3.96 1.37 9.67
CA ALA A 87 -3.45 1.29 11.03
C ALA A 87 -4.56 1.44 12.08
N ALA A 88 -5.48 2.39 11.89
CA ALA A 88 -6.65 2.55 12.75
C ALA A 88 -7.53 1.30 12.74
N ARG A 89 -7.73 0.68 11.57
CA ARG A 89 -8.50 -0.56 11.49
C ARG A 89 -7.83 -1.71 12.24
N PHE A 90 -6.51 -1.82 12.14
CA PHE A 90 -5.76 -2.80 12.91
C PHE A 90 -5.86 -2.54 14.42
N ASP A 91 -5.77 -1.28 14.84
CA ASP A 91 -5.94 -0.88 16.25
C ASP A 91 -7.33 -1.25 16.80
N GLU A 92 -8.39 -1.06 16.02
CA GLU A 92 -9.75 -1.50 16.38
C GLU A 92 -9.85 -3.02 16.61
N LEU A 93 -9.15 -3.83 15.81
CA LEU A 93 -9.10 -5.29 16.00
C LEU A 93 -8.48 -5.64 17.36
N LEU A 94 -7.43 -4.93 17.75
CA LEU A 94 -6.71 -5.17 19.01
C LEU A 94 -7.52 -4.73 20.24
N HIS A 95 -8.42 -3.76 20.09
CA HIS A 95 -9.31 -3.31 21.16
C HIS A 95 -10.53 -4.21 21.35
N ASN A 96 -10.85 -5.10 20.39
CA ASN A 96 -11.90 -6.10 20.55
C ASN A 96 -11.34 -7.39 21.18
N PRO A 97 -11.83 -7.84 22.36
CA PRO A 97 -11.25 -8.98 23.08
C PRO A 97 -11.18 -10.30 22.28
N LEU A 98 -12.19 -10.59 21.45
CA LEU A 98 -12.22 -11.80 20.64
C LEU A 98 -11.28 -11.67 19.43
N GLN A 99 -11.34 -10.55 18.73
CA GLN A 99 -10.53 -10.36 17.53
C GLN A 99 -9.04 -10.18 17.84
N LYS A 100 -8.72 -9.59 18.99
CA LYS A 100 -7.35 -9.51 19.52
C LYS A 100 -6.74 -10.90 19.62
N TYR A 101 -7.47 -11.85 20.21
CA TYR A 101 -7.00 -13.23 20.33
C TYR A 101 -6.71 -13.87 18.95
N ASP A 102 -7.59 -13.66 17.97
CA ASP A 102 -7.40 -14.16 16.60
C ASP A 102 -6.13 -13.59 15.95
N VAL A 103 -5.87 -12.29 16.14
CA VAL A 103 -4.67 -11.61 15.64
C VAL A 103 -3.42 -12.15 16.31
N GLU A 104 -3.39 -12.22 17.64
CA GLU A 104 -2.24 -12.72 18.41
C GLU A 104 -1.90 -14.17 18.04
N ASN A 105 -2.92 -15.03 17.91
CA ASN A 105 -2.72 -16.41 17.50
C ASN A 105 -2.20 -16.51 16.06
N SER A 106 -2.70 -15.68 15.15
CA SER A 106 -2.20 -15.62 13.76
C SER A 106 -0.72 -15.22 13.72
N LEU A 107 -0.34 -14.19 14.47
CA LEU A 107 1.05 -13.74 14.58
C LEU A 107 1.95 -14.82 15.21
N TYR A 108 1.45 -15.53 16.23
CA TYR A 108 2.19 -16.62 16.86
C TYR A 108 2.53 -17.73 15.88
N VAL A 109 1.56 -18.16 15.06
CA VAL A 109 1.75 -19.19 14.02
C VAL A 109 2.75 -18.73 12.95
N LEU A 110 2.65 -17.48 12.50
CA LEU A 110 3.57 -16.93 11.50
C LEU A 110 5.01 -16.79 12.02
N ALA A 111 5.18 -16.47 13.30
CA ALA A 111 6.49 -16.32 13.93
C ALA A 111 7.14 -17.66 14.30
N HIS A 112 6.35 -18.74 14.43
CA HIS A 112 6.82 -20.09 14.77
C HIS A 112 6.40 -21.12 13.72
N PRO A 113 6.88 -20.97 12.46
CA PRO A 113 6.64 -21.98 11.44
C PRO A 113 7.34 -23.29 11.84
N ARG A 114 6.65 -24.41 11.59
CA ARG A 114 7.21 -25.77 11.80
C ARG A 114 8.29 -26.11 10.78
#